data_AF-A0A0P4ZHH1-F1
#
_entry.id   AF-A0A0P4ZHH1-F1
#
_cell.length_a   1.000
_cell.length_b   1.000
_cell.length_c   1.000
_cell.angle_alpha   90.00
_cell.angle_beta   90.00
_cell.angle_gamma   90.00
#
_symmetry.space_group_name_H-M   'P 1'
#
loop_
_entity.id
_entity.type
_entity.pdbx_description
1 polymer ?
#
loop_
_entity_poly.entity_id
_entity_poly.type
_entity_poly.pdbx_seq_one_letter_code
_entity_poly.pdbx_strand_id
1 'polypeptide(L)'
;MACKNLKNNGVNNKLTKQKGGNYKPKNRQTKVNLIFDEKARKEYLTGFRKRKAERRKKFNENLKKEIKSERKRLQTELREDIKKSASNRRIPEIEHLIEDVAHVYELPEHTVKIEPILDSQIRNENLFLGKNEVSFIVHKTIYSYK
;
A
#
# COMPACT_ATOMS: atom_id res chain seq x y z
N MET A 1 -13.50 9.50 -64.45
CA MET A 1 -14.34 10.60 -63.92
C MET A 1 -13.46 11.54 -63.09
N ALA A 2 -13.29 12.79 -63.55
CA ALA A 2 -12.40 13.76 -62.92
C ALA A 2 -13.13 14.56 -61.84
N CYS A 3 -12.68 14.47 -60.59
CA CYS A 3 -13.18 15.29 -59.49
C CYS A 3 -12.53 16.68 -59.57
N LYS A 4 -13.36 17.71 -59.77
CA LYS A 4 -12.95 19.11 -59.85
C LYS A 4 -12.61 19.66 -58.46
N ASN A 5 -11.54 20.46 -58.41
CA ASN A 5 -11.07 21.21 -57.26
C ASN A 5 -12.16 22.10 -56.64
N LEU A 6 -12.44 21.91 -55.36
CA LEU A 6 -13.19 22.86 -54.55
C LEU A 6 -12.20 23.86 -53.94
N LYS A 7 -12.14 25.06 -54.52
CA LYS A 7 -11.47 26.23 -53.93
C LYS A 7 -12.23 26.60 -52.66
N ASN A 8 -11.63 26.35 -51.49
CA ASN A 8 -12.20 26.82 -50.23
C ASN A 8 -11.98 28.33 -50.13
N ASN A 9 -13.09 29.06 -50.27
CA ASN A 9 -13.17 30.50 -50.18
C ASN A 9 -12.80 30.96 -48.76
N GLY A 10 -11.87 31.91 -48.66
CA GLY A 10 -11.47 32.53 -47.41
C GLY A 10 -12.68 33.17 -46.71
N VAL A 11 -12.99 32.68 -45.52
CA VAL A 11 -14.03 33.23 -44.66
C VAL A 11 -13.54 34.59 -44.13
N ASN A 12 -13.93 35.67 -44.80
CA ASN A 12 -13.73 37.03 -44.30
C ASN A 12 -14.80 37.37 -43.26
N ASN A 13 -14.55 37.05 -41.99
CA ASN A 13 -15.36 37.58 -40.90
C ASN A 13 -14.99 39.04 -40.64
N LYS A 14 -15.78 39.97 -41.21
CA LYS A 14 -15.77 41.38 -40.77
C LYS A 14 -16.33 41.44 -39.35
N LEU A 15 -15.46 41.50 -38.35
CA LEU A 15 -15.86 41.87 -36.99
C LEU A 15 -16.42 43.30 -37.00
N THR A 16 -17.63 43.44 -36.48
CA THR A 16 -18.32 44.71 -36.22
C THR A 16 -17.54 45.50 -35.16
N LYS A 17 -17.12 46.73 -35.49
CA LYS A 17 -16.38 47.60 -34.57
C LYS A 17 -17.34 48.21 -33.54
N GLN A 18 -17.45 47.61 -32.37
CA GLN A 18 -17.99 48.29 -31.20
C GLN A 18 -16.94 49.28 -30.68
N LYS A 19 -17.23 50.58 -30.79
CA LYS A 19 -16.42 51.66 -30.20
C LYS A 19 -16.86 51.84 -28.75
N GLY A 20 -15.97 51.60 -27.78
CA GLY A 20 -16.22 51.94 -26.38
C GLY A 20 -15.28 51.23 -25.41
N GLY A 21 -14.26 51.94 -24.96
CA GLY A 21 -13.34 51.50 -23.91
C GLY A 21 -11.98 52.16 -24.05
N ASN A 22 -11.49 52.79 -22.98
CA ASN A 22 -10.16 53.39 -22.92
C ASN A 22 -9.09 52.28 -22.89
N TYR A 23 -8.89 51.62 -24.04
CA TYR A 23 -7.94 50.53 -24.19
C TYR A 23 -6.53 51.11 -24.22
N LYS A 24 -5.81 51.02 -23.09
CA LYS A 24 -4.38 51.27 -23.06
C LYS A 24 -3.71 50.32 -24.06
N PRO A 25 -2.91 50.83 -25.02
CA PRO A 25 -2.29 49.98 -26.02
C PRO A 25 -1.38 48.97 -25.32
N LYS A 26 -1.74 47.68 -25.37
CA LYS A 26 -0.87 46.60 -24.86
C LYS A 26 0.49 46.72 -25.55
N ASN A 27 1.55 46.84 -24.73
CA ASN A 27 2.92 46.91 -25.21
C ASN A 27 3.18 45.68 -26.11
N ARG A 28 3.41 45.93 -27.40
CA ARG A 28 3.62 44.86 -28.38
C ARG A 28 4.96 44.16 -28.18
N GLN A 29 5.91 44.79 -27.48
CA GLN A 29 7.25 44.25 -27.22
C GLN A 29 7.25 43.11 -26.20
N THR A 30 6.27 43.06 -25.28
CA THR A 30 6.18 41.99 -24.27
C THR A 30 5.25 40.85 -24.69
N LYS A 31 4.78 40.83 -25.94
CA LYS A 31 3.90 39.77 -26.44
C LYS A 31 4.72 38.51 -26.73
N VAL A 32 4.37 37.42 -26.03
CA VAL A 32 4.89 36.08 -26.31
C VAL A 32 4.11 35.48 -27.49
N ASN A 33 4.83 35.17 -28.58
CA ASN A 33 4.24 34.48 -29.72
C ASN A 33 4.32 32.97 -29.51
N LEU A 34 3.18 32.34 -29.29
CA LEU A 34 3.04 30.88 -29.29
C LEU A 34 2.97 30.41 -30.74
N ILE A 35 4.13 30.01 -31.29
CA ILE A 35 4.23 29.41 -32.61
C ILE A 35 4.43 27.91 -32.39
N PHE A 36 3.58 27.10 -33.02
CA PHE A 36 3.76 25.67 -33.01
C PHE A 36 4.85 25.29 -34.00
N ASP A 37 5.82 24.50 -33.55
CA ASP A 37 6.71 23.81 -34.48
C ASP A 37 5.89 22.77 -35.26
N GLU A 38 5.78 22.97 -36.57
CA GLU A 38 4.95 22.15 -37.45
C GLU A 38 5.38 20.67 -37.44
N LYS A 39 6.68 20.41 -37.27
CA LYS A 39 7.22 19.04 -37.19
C LYS A 39 6.75 18.35 -35.91
N ALA A 40 6.89 19.03 -34.78
CA ALA A 40 6.41 18.54 -33.48
C ALA A 40 4.88 18.35 -33.49
N ARG A 41 4.14 19.26 -34.13
CA ARG A 41 2.68 19.14 -34.31
C ARG A 41 2.32 17.91 -35.14
N LYS A 42 3.01 17.66 -36.25
CA LYS A 42 2.79 16.49 -37.10
C LYS A 42 3.09 15.20 -36.36
N GLU A 43 4.18 15.14 -35.61
CA GLU A 43 4.51 13.99 -34.77
C GLU A 43 3.49 13.79 -33.64
N TYR A 44 3.03 14.87 -33.01
CA TYR A 44 1.98 14.79 -31.99
C TYR A 44 0.68 14.21 -32.58
N LEU A 45 0.23 14.70 -33.73
CA LEU A 45 -1.02 14.28 -34.35
C LEU A 45 -0.96 12.89 -35.02
N THR A 46 0.21 12.40 -35.42
CA THR A 46 0.32 11.07 -36.09
C THR A 46 0.96 10.00 -35.20
N GLY A 47 1.68 10.41 -34.15
CA GLY A 47 2.43 9.55 -33.23
C GLY A 47 1.61 8.78 -32.20
N PHE A 48 0.28 8.68 -32.35
CA PHE A 48 -0.58 7.96 -31.39
C PHE A 48 -0.16 6.50 -31.20
N ARG A 49 0.25 5.81 -32.27
CA ARG A 49 0.75 4.44 -32.19
C ARG A 49 2.05 4.35 -31.37
N LYS A 50 2.97 5.30 -31.56
CA LYS A 50 4.22 5.39 -30.77
C LYS A 50 3.88 5.57 -29.29
N ARG A 51 3.06 6.57 -28.94
CA ARG A 51 2.62 6.81 -27.55
C ARG A 51 1.87 5.62 -26.94
N LYS A 52 1.03 4.94 -27.71
CA LYS A 52 0.35 3.71 -27.24
C LYS A 52 1.36 2.59 -26.97
N ALA A 53 2.40 2.44 -27.79
CA ALA A 53 3.47 1.49 -27.54
C ALA A 53 4.30 1.87 -26.30
N GLU A 54 4.69 3.13 -26.17
CA GLU A 54 5.43 3.66 -25.01
C GLU A 54 4.67 3.45 -23.70
N ARG A 55 3.38 3.79 -23.67
CA ARG A 55 2.54 3.57 -22.49
C ARG A 55 2.48 2.09 -22.10
N ARG A 56 2.29 1.19 -23.07
CA ARG A 56 2.30 -0.27 -22.83
C ARG A 56 3.66 -0.75 -22.32
N LYS A 57 4.76 -0.27 -22.92
CA LYS A 57 6.11 -0.61 -22.50
C LYS A 57 6.37 -0.16 -21.06
N LYS A 58 6.04 1.09 -20.72
CA LYS A 58 6.17 1.65 -19.37
C LYS A 58 5.37 0.85 -18.34
N PHE A 59 4.13 0.48 -18.68
CA PHE A 59 3.30 -0.36 -17.81
C PHE A 59 3.95 -1.73 -17.57
N ASN A 60 4.39 -2.41 -18.62
CA ASN A 60 5.05 -3.71 -18.51
C ASN A 60 6.36 -3.64 -17.71
N GLU A 61 7.14 -2.58 -17.86
CA GLU A 61 8.37 -2.36 -17.10
C GLU A 61 8.08 -2.14 -15.61
N ASN A 62 7.07 -1.35 -15.28
CA ASN A 62 6.65 -1.13 -13.89
C ASN A 62 6.15 -2.43 -13.25
N LEU A 63 5.29 -3.17 -13.95
CA LEU A 63 4.78 -4.46 -13.48
C LEU A 63 5.92 -5.48 -13.24
N LYS A 64 6.91 -5.53 -14.14
CA LYS A 64 8.10 -6.37 -13.93
C LYS A 64 8.93 -5.95 -12.71
N LYS A 65 9.03 -4.64 -12.44
CA LYS A 65 9.72 -4.14 -11.24
C LYS A 65 8.98 -4.53 -9.96
N GLU A 66 7.67 -4.38 -9.94
CA GLU A 66 6.79 -4.77 -8.82
C GLU A 66 6.89 -6.26 -8.53
N ILE A 67 6.77 -7.13 -9.54
CA ILE A 67 6.93 -8.59 -9.36
C ILE A 67 8.31 -8.92 -8.80
N LYS A 68 9.36 -8.23 -9.26
CA LYS A 68 10.73 -8.45 -8.78
C LYS A 68 10.91 -8.01 -7.32
N SER A 69 10.30 -6.89 -6.91
CA SER A 69 10.34 -6.46 -5.51
C SER A 69 9.57 -7.41 -4.60
N GLU A 70 8.37 -7.83 -5.00
CA GLU A 70 7.56 -8.79 -4.23
C GLU A 70 8.28 -10.13 -4.08
N ARG A 71 8.88 -10.66 -5.14
CA ARG A 71 9.68 -11.89 -5.05
C ARG A 71 10.85 -11.77 -4.08
N LYS A 72 11.53 -10.63 -4.05
CA LYS A 72 12.62 -10.39 -3.09
C LYS A 72 12.09 -10.34 -1.66
N ARG A 73 10.97 -9.66 -1.44
CA ARG A 73 10.32 -9.57 -0.13
C ARG A 73 9.91 -10.94 0.41
N LEU A 74 9.22 -11.75 -0.40
CA LEU A 74 8.84 -13.11 -0.02
C LEU A 74 10.08 -13.98 0.27
N GLN A 75 11.16 -13.81 -0.49
CA GLN A 75 12.40 -14.55 -0.26
C GLN A 75 13.08 -14.12 1.06
N THR A 76 13.05 -12.83 1.41
CA THR A 76 13.59 -12.36 2.70
C THR A 76 12.74 -12.83 3.86
N GLU A 77 11.42 -12.74 3.76
CA GLU A 77 10.47 -13.25 4.77
C GLU A 77 10.68 -14.75 4.99
N LEU A 78 10.76 -15.54 3.92
CA LEU A 78 11.04 -16.98 4.02
C LEU A 78 12.38 -17.27 4.72
N ARG A 79 13.44 -16.50 4.41
CA ARG A 79 14.75 -16.68 5.07
C ARG A 79 14.68 -16.34 6.55
N GLU A 80 13.96 -15.28 6.91
CA GLU A 80 13.74 -14.90 8.31
C GLU A 80 12.93 -15.96 9.05
N ASP A 81 11.88 -16.51 8.44
CA ASP A 81 11.07 -17.56 9.03
C ASP A 81 11.84 -18.87 9.17
N ILE A 82 12.69 -19.21 8.19
CA ILE A 82 13.64 -20.33 8.33
C ILE A 82 14.61 -20.06 9.47
N LYS A 83 15.15 -18.84 9.61
CA LYS A 83 16.07 -18.51 10.71
C LYS A 83 15.39 -18.56 12.07
N LYS A 84 14.17 -18.03 12.20
CA LYS A 84 13.36 -18.09 13.43
C LYS A 84 13.02 -19.54 13.78
N SER A 85 12.55 -20.32 12.81
CA SER A 85 12.23 -21.73 13.04
C SER A 85 13.46 -22.57 13.34
N ALA A 86 14.60 -22.32 12.69
CA ALA A 86 15.86 -22.99 12.98
C ALA A 86 16.37 -22.66 14.40
N SER A 87 16.20 -21.42 14.88
CA SER A 87 16.49 -21.07 16.28
C SER A 87 15.64 -21.83 17.29
N ASN A 88 14.43 -22.24 16.89
CA ASN A 88 13.49 -22.98 17.72
C ASN A 88 13.57 -24.51 17.52
N ARG A 89 14.38 -24.99 16.58
CA ARG A 89 14.63 -26.43 16.43
C ARG A 89 15.57 -26.86 17.54
N ARG A 90 15.15 -27.87 18.29
CA ARG A 90 15.98 -28.50 19.30
C ARG A 90 17.14 -29.21 18.58
N ILE A 91 18.35 -28.93 19.05
CA ILE A 91 19.57 -29.55 18.54
C ILE A 91 19.67 -30.91 19.24
N PRO A 92 19.78 -32.03 18.52
CA PRO A 92 19.78 -33.36 19.13
C PRO A 92 20.92 -33.57 20.14
N GLU A 93 22.01 -32.83 20.03
CA GLU A 93 23.13 -32.83 21.00
C GLU A 93 22.83 -32.08 22.31
N ILE A 94 21.72 -31.33 22.40
CA ILE A 94 21.31 -30.56 23.59
C ILE A 94 19.92 -31.02 24.08
N GLU A 95 19.18 -31.80 23.29
CA GLU A 95 17.84 -32.31 23.59
C GLU A 95 17.77 -33.04 24.93
N HIS A 96 18.78 -33.87 25.23
CA HIS A 96 18.89 -34.60 26.50
C HIS A 96 19.10 -33.67 27.70
N LEU A 97 19.66 -32.47 27.52
CA LEU A 97 19.78 -31.46 28.59
C LEU A 97 18.46 -30.69 28.83
N ILE A 98 17.49 -30.79 27.91
CA ILE A 98 16.16 -30.14 28.00
C ILE A 98 15.09 -31.14 28.48
N GLU A 99 15.25 -32.43 28.15
CA GLU A 99 14.43 -33.52 28.71
C GLU A 99 14.73 -33.77 30.19
N ASP A 100 15.88 -33.29 30.65
CA ASP A 100 16.24 -33.14 32.05
C ASP A 100 15.62 -31.83 32.61
N VAL A 101 14.62 -31.80 33.53
CA VAL A 101 14.11 -32.91 34.30
C VAL A 101 12.73 -32.61 34.94
N ALA A 102 11.73 -33.43 34.62
CA ALA A 102 10.57 -33.60 35.51
C ALA A 102 11.00 -34.46 36.70
N HIS A 103 11.56 -33.85 37.74
CA HIS A 103 12.02 -34.61 38.90
C HIS A 103 10.86 -34.92 39.84
N VAL A 104 10.70 -36.20 40.16
CA VAL A 104 9.87 -36.65 41.27
C VAL A 104 10.78 -36.96 42.45
N TYR A 105 10.68 -36.15 43.50
CA TYR A 105 11.36 -36.41 44.76
C TYR A 105 10.38 -37.10 45.71
N GLU A 106 10.67 -38.34 46.08
CA GLU A 106 9.96 -39.04 47.13
C GLU A 106 10.65 -38.76 48.48
N LEU A 107 10.01 -37.94 49.31
CA LEU A 107 10.42 -37.70 50.68
C LEU A 107 9.61 -38.60 51.62
N PRO A 108 10.10 -38.87 52.84
CA PRO A 108 9.44 -39.80 53.78
C PRO A 108 7.98 -39.47 54.13
N GLU A 109 7.55 -38.22 53.96
CA GLU A 109 6.21 -37.74 54.32
C GLU A 109 5.37 -37.35 53.09
N HIS A 110 5.97 -36.99 51.96
CA HIS A 110 5.27 -36.49 50.78
C HIS A 110 6.12 -36.55 49.50
N THR A 111 5.46 -36.42 48.35
CA THR A 111 6.11 -36.47 47.04
C THR A 111 6.01 -35.12 46.34
N VAL A 112 7.13 -34.60 45.84
CA VAL A 112 7.19 -33.33 45.10
C VAL A 112 7.52 -33.63 43.63
N LYS A 113 6.70 -33.10 42.71
CA LYS A 113 6.94 -33.15 41.26
C LYS A 113 7.22 -31.75 40.75
N ILE A 114 8.36 -31.58 40.09
CA ILE A 114 8.75 -30.31 39.47
C ILE A 114 8.65 -30.48 37.96
N GLU A 115 7.70 -29.79 37.32
CA GLU A 115 7.52 -29.79 35.87
C GLU A 115 7.74 -28.38 35.30
N PRO A 116 8.47 -28.23 34.19
CA PRO A 116 8.64 -26.92 33.55
C PRO A 116 7.33 -26.49 32.86
N ILE A 117 6.88 -25.27 33.15
CA ILE A 117 5.68 -24.71 32.55
C ILE A 117 6.04 -24.12 31.17
N LEU A 118 5.35 -24.54 30.10
CA LEU A 118 5.55 -24.00 28.76
C LEU A 118 4.68 -22.78 28.49
N ASP A 119 5.18 -21.83 27.68
CA ASP A 119 4.48 -20.60 27.30
C ASP A 119 3.09 -20.83 26.69
N SER A 120 2.90 -21.94 25.97
CA SER A 120 1.60 -22.30 25.39
C SER A 120 0.57 -22.69 26.45
N GLN A 121 0.98 -23.33 27.55
CA GLN A 121 0.10 -23.71 28.65
C GLN A 121 -0.33 -22.46 29.44
N ILE A 122 0.60 -21.53 29.66
CA ILE A 122 0.36 -20.22 30.32
C ILE A 122 -0.66 -19.36 29.58
N ARG A 123 -0.65 -19.40 28.25
CA ARG A 123 -1.58 -18.58 27.43
C ARG A 123 -2.98 -19.18 27.33
N ASN A 124 -3.09 -20.50 27.38
CA ASN A 124 -4.36 -21.20 27.19
C ASN A 124 -5.13 -21.37 28.50
N GLU A 125 -4.42 -21.67 29.58
CA GLU A 125 -4.98 -21.77 30.92
C GLU A 125 -4.80 -20.40 31.60
N ASN A 126 -5.88 -19.77 32.06
CA ASN A 126 -5.85 -18.49 32.79
C ASN A 126 -5.20 -18.67 34.18
N LEU A 127 -3.95 -19.12 34.21
CA LEU A 127 -3.25 -19.64 35.38
C LEU A 127 -2.81 -18.51 36.33
N PHE A 128 -2.79 -17.26 35.86
CA PHE A 128 -2.18 -16.14 36.58
C PHE A 128 -3.17 -15.09 37.12
N LEU A 129 -4.38 -14.94 36.56
CA LEU A 129 -5.33 -13.90 37.02
C LEU A 129 -6.80 -14.34 36.82
N GLY A 130 -7.55 -14.45 37.91
CA GLY A 130 -9.00 -14.64 37.88
C GLY A 130 -9.73 -13.40 37.34
N LYS A 131 -10.92 -13.58 36.76
CA LYS A 131 -11.75 -12.45 36.34
C LYS A 131 -12.19 -11.67 37.57
N ASN A 132 -11.82 -10.40 37.66
CA ASN A 132 -12.26 -9.52 38.74
C ASN A 132 -13.70 -9.05 38.44
N GLU A 133 -14.69 -9.71 39.01
CA GLU A 133 -16.11 -9.36 38.84
C GLU A 133 -16.52 -8.32 39.88
N VAL A 134 -16.71 -7.07 39.43
CA VAL A 134 -17.23 -6.00 40.28
C VAL A 134 -18.76 -6.08 40.29
N SER A 135 -19.34 -6.41 41.44
CA SER A 135 -20.79 -6.37 41.64
C SER A 135 -21.26 -4.92 41.81
N PHE A 136 -21.82 -4.32 40.76
CA PHE A 136 -22.46 -3.01 40.89
C PHE A 136 -23.87 -3.18 41.49
N ILE A 137 -24.03 -2.74 42.75
CA ILE A 137 -25.36 -2.53 43.33
C ILE A 137 -25.93 -1.26 42.68
N VAL A 138 -26.73 -1.43 41.62
CA VAL A 138 -27.41 -0.32 40.97
C VAL A 138 -28.59 0.11 41.84
N HIS A 139 -28.44 1.18 42.61
CA HIS A 139 -29.58 1.84 43.25
C HIS A 139 -30.44 2.49 42.17
N LYS A 140 -31.64 1.94 41.97
CA LYS A 140 -32.62 2.40 40.99
C LYS A 140 -33.31 3.66 41.53
N THR A 141 -32.87 4.85 41.10
CA THR A 141 -33.63 6.08 41.36
C THR A 141 -34.76 6.20 40.32
N ILE A 142 -36.00 6.20 40.81
CA ILE A 142 -37.21 6.40 40.01
C ILE A 142 -37.43 7.90 39.92
N TYR A 143 -37.20 8.50 38.75
CA TYR A 143 -37.71 9.84 38.46
C TYR A 143 -39.05 9.71 37.72
N SER A 144 -40.12 10.13 38.40
CA SER A 144 -41.46 10.30 37.84
C SER A 144 -41.59 11.72 37.29
N TYR A 145 -41.76 11.87 35.98
CA TYR A 145 -42.13 13.16 35.39
C TYR A 145 -43.66 13.31 35.41
N LYS A 146 -44.11 14.47 35.89
CA LYS A 146 -45.51 14.91 35.98
C LYS A 146 -45.97 15.53 34.66
#